data_AF-A0A382U6X6-F1
#
_entry.id   AF-A0A382U6X6-F1
#
_cell.length_a   1.000
_cell.length_b   1.000
_cell.length_c   1.000
_cell.angle_alpha   90.00
_cell.angle_beta   90.00
_cell.angle_gamma   90.00
#
_symmetry.space_group_name_H-M   'P 1'
#
loop_
_entity.id
_entity.type
_entity.pdbx_description
1 polymer ?
#
loop_
_entity_poly.entity_id
_entity_poly.type
_entity_poly.pdbx_seq_one_letter_code
_entity_poly.pdbx_strand_id
1 'polypeptide(L)'
;KLTLLGDAHDFDNTLHITPLTPEPVRIHYLGNEQPDDTESMRFYLERAFSKTRLQHVSVLTHPPSGVANQLSHPDDRLLIIGESINQAHIERVRNFAESGHSVLLALQNEIMSETLTALAKSGPVPLTEARVNKYALLTQLDFDHPLLAPFNEPRFSDFTKIHFWKHRSLDPARLPGARVLARFDDGDPALLDLPIGRGHLFILTCGWQPEDSQLALASKFVPLLYSMLELGDRRGELKATYFAGEPITLPGKSDQGRVLNGPGGKIEIPADSSIFHARKPGLYTLQGPKPLTFA
;
A
#
# COMPACT_ATOMS: atom_id res chain seq x y z
N LYS A 1 -17.74 27.11 3.03
CA LYS A 1 -18.03 27.89 4.26
C LYS A 1 -19.50 27.67 4.60
N LEU A 2 -19.78 27.25 5.82
CA LEU A 2 -21.14 27.26 6.38
C LEU A 2 -21.26 28.47 7.31
N THR A 3 -22.41 29.12 7.28
CA THR A 3 -22.70 30.30 8.11
C THR A 3 -24.01 30.03 8.86
N LEU A 4 -23.98 30.14 10.18
CA LEU A 4 -25.18 30.15 11.02
C LEU A 4 -25.83 31.54 10.94
N LEU A 5 -27.15 31.59 10.76
CA LEU A 5 -27.92 32.84 10.67
C LEU A 5 -28.86 32.94 11.86
N GLY A 6 -29.05 34.15 12.38
CA GLY A 6 -30.00 34.44 13.46
C GLY A 6 -29.44 34.27 14.88
N ASP A 7 -28.15 33.99 15.03
CA ASP A 7 -27.47 34.07 16.32
C ASP A 7 -27.08 35.53 16.64
N ALA A 8 -27.17 35.89 17.91
CA ALA A 8 -26.81 37.21 18.44
C ALA A 8 -25.29 37.41 18.53
N HIS A 9 -24.50 36.33 18.52
CA HIS A 9 -23.05 36.38 18.57
C HIS A 9 -22.48 35.93 17.23
N ASP A 10 -21.73 36.80 16.54
CA ASP A 10 -21.24 36.54 15.18
C ASP A 10 -19.88 35.85 15.11
N PHE A 11 -19.16 35.77 16.23
CA PHE A 11 -17.76 35.34 16.28
C PHE A 11 -17.54 33.85 16.00
N ASP A 12 -18.54 32.99 16.24
CA ASP A 12 -18.50 31.53 16.03
C ASP A 12 -19.50 31.05 14.95
N ASN A 13 -20.20 31.97 14.30
CA ASN A 13 -21.20 31.65 13.27
C ASN A 13 -20.63 31.15 11.94
N THR A 14 -19.31 31.04 11.80
CA THR A 14 -18.67 30.63 10.55
C THR A 14 -17.86 29.35 10.74
N LEU A 15 -18.23 28.30 9.99
CA LEU A 15 -17.45 27.08 9.88
C LEU A 15 -16.82 26.97 8.48
N HIS A 16 -15.49 26.83 8.43
CA HIS A 16 -14.77 26.52 7.21
C HIS A 16 -14.68 25.00 7.05
N ILE A 17 -15.17 24.50 5.92
CA ILE A 17 -15.14 23.07 5.58
C ILE A 17 -14.17 22.90 4.43
N THR A 18 -13.16 22.05 4.66
CA THR A 18 -12.24 21.61 3.63
C THR A 18 -12.97 20.74 2.60
N PRO A 19 -12.84 21.01 1.29
CA PRO A 19 -13.43 20.15 0.27
C PRO A 19 -12.85 18.74 0.38
N LEU A 20 -13.71 17.73 0.42
CA LEU A 20 -13.25 16.35 0.39
C LEU A 20 -12.75 16.03 -1.01
N THR A 21 -11.43 16.08 -1.18
CA THR A 21 -10.76 15.71 -2.43
C THR A 21 -10.31 14.26 -2.29
N PRO A 22 -10.83 13.32 -3.09
CA PRO A 22 -10.39 11.93 -3.02
C PRO A 22 -8.89 11.85 -3.25
N GLU A 23 -8.16 11.10 -2.42
CA GLU A 23 -6.74 10.88 -2.63
C GLU A 23 -6.55 9.99 -3.87
N PRO A 24 -5.90 10.46 -4.95
CA PRO A 24 -5.45 9.55 -6.01
C PRO A 24 -4.37 8.63 -5.47
N VAL A 25 -4.54 7.34 -5.74
CA VAL A 25 -3.62 6.27 -5.38
C VAL A 25 -3.32 5.45 -6.62
N ARG A 26 -2.04 5.19 -6.87
CA ARG A 26 -1.57 4.39 -8.01
C ARG A 26 -0.95 3.09 -7.52
N ILE A 27 -1.44 2.01 -8.10
CA ILE A 27 -0.94 0.65 -7.89
C ILE A 27 -0.37 0.17 -9.20
N HIS A 28 0.86 -0.33 -9.18
CA HIS A 28 1.52 -0.87 -10.36
C HIS A 28 1.39 -2.39 -10.35
N TYR A 29 0.97 -2.99 -11.46
CA TYR A 29 0.95 -4.45 -11.64
C TYR A 29 1.90 -4.86 -12.77
N LEU A 30 2.75 -5.85 -12.51
CA LEU A 30 3.69 -6.39 -13.48
C LEU A 30 3.25 -7.78 -13.92
N GLY A 31 2.76 -7.86 -15.15
CA GLY A 31 2.26 -9.08 -15.76
C GLY A 31 1.79 -8.80 -17.19
N ASN A 32 1.76 -9.85 -18.00
CA ASN A 32 1.35 -9.77 -19.40
C ASN A 32 -0.12 -10.17 -19.60
N GLU A 33 -0.84 -10.52 -18.54
CA GLU A 33 -2.20 -11.02 -18.64
C GLU A 33 -3.20 -9.94 -19.08
N GLN A 34 -4.26 -10.37 -19.76
CA GLN A 34 -5.33 -9.49 -20.19
C GLN A 34 -6.30 -9.20 -19.03
N PRO A 35 -6.87 -7.99 -18.94
CA PRO A 35 -7.74 -7.61 -17.82
C PRO A 35 -9.08 -8.38 -17.77
N ASP A 36 -9.47 -8.98 -18.89
CA ASP A 36 -10.75 -9.67 -19.07
C ASP A 36 -10.61 -11.20 -18.93
N ASP A 37 -9.40 -11.70 -18.73
CA ASP A 37 -9.11 -13.13 -18.58
C ASP A 37 -9.41 -13.59 -17.15
N THR A 38 -10.52 -14.32 -16.97
CA THR A 38 -10.97 -14.83 -15.66
C THR A 38 -9.97 -15.79 -15.01
N GLU A 39 -9.06 -16.37 -15.79
CA GLU A 39 -8.03 -17.27 -15.30
C GLU A 39 -6.73 -16.53 -14.92
N SER A 40 -6.73 -15.19 -14.94
CA SER A 40 -5.57 -14.37 -14.61
C SER A 40 -5.69 -13.67 -13.26
N MET A 41 -4.55 -13.44 -12.61
CA MET A 41 -4.48 -12.60 -11.41
C MET A 41 -4.97 -11.17 -11.66
N ARG A 42 -4.67 -10.64 -12.84
CA ARG A 42 -5.01 -9.26 -13.23
C ARG A 42 -6.52 -9.02 -13.22
N PHE A 43 -7.31 -9.98 -13.69
CA PHE A 43 -8.78 -9.85 -13.74
C PHE A 43 -9.38 -9.56 -12.36
N TYR A 44 -8.89 -10.23 -11.32
CA TYR A 44 -9.35 -10.00 -9.95
C TYR A 44 -8.80 -8.71 -9.36
N LEU A 45 -7.54 -8.36 -9.66
CA LEU A 45 -6.90 -7.15 -9.17
C LEU A 45 -7.62 -5.87 -9.65
N GLU A 46 -7.98 -5.80 -10.92
CA GLU A 46 -8.71 -4.67 -11.52
C GLU A 46 -10.10 -4.47 -10.88
N ARG A 47 -10.65 -5.51 -10.24
CA ARG A 47 -11.94 -5.51 -9.54
C ARG A 47 -11.83 -5.37 -8.03
N ALA A 48 -10.63 -5.51 -7.47
CA ALA A 48 -10.39 -5.43 -6.03
C ALA A 48 -10.50 -3.99 -5.51
N PHE A 49 -10.13 -3.01 -6.33
CA PHE A 49 -10.11 -1.61 -5.95
C PHE A 49 -11.27 -0.86 -6.58
N SER A 50 -12.06 -0.18 -5.73
CA SER A 50 -13.17 0.66 -6.15
C SER A 50 -12.84 2.14 -5.93
N LYS A 51 -13.44 3.01 -6.75
CA LYS A 51 -13.39 4.46 -6.50
C LYS A 51 -14.32 4.76 -5.33
N THR A 52 -13.74 5.23 -4.23
CA THR A 52 -14.49 5.65 -3.06
C THR A 52 -14.54 7.18 -2.97
N ARG A 53 -15.36 7.70 -2.07
CA ARG A 53 -15.41 9.15 -1.80
C ARG A 53 -14.09 9.69 -1.21
N LEU A 54 -13.28 8.82 -0.61
CA LEU A 54 -12.04 9.17 0.08
C LEU A 54 -10.79 8.89 -0.76
N GLN A 55 -10.83 7.86 -1.60
CA GLN A 55 -9.68 7.39 -2.36
C GLN A 55 -10.09 6.97 -3.78
N HIS A 56 -9.29 7.42 -4.74
CA HIS A 56 -9.39 7.01 -6.14
C HIS A 56 -8.19 6.16 -6.50
N VAL A 57 -8.34 4.85 -6.36
CA VAL A 57 -7.30 3.88 -6.71
C VAL A 57 -7.32 3.63 -8.22
N SER A 58 -6.14 3.65 -8.84
CA SER A 58 -5.91 3.33 -10.25
C SER A 58 -4.87 2.22 -10.35
N VAL A 59 -5.21 1.12 -11.02
CA VAL A 59 -4.27 0.03 -11.31
C VAL A 59 -3.63 0.31 -12.67
N LEU A 60 -2.30 0.42 -12.68
CA LEU A 60 -1.48 0.66 -13.85
C LEU A 60 -0.71 -0.61 -14.16
N THR A 61 -1.10 -1.30 -15.22
CA THR A 61 -0.46 -2.57 -15.62
C THR A 61 0.68 -2.32 -16.61
N HIS A 62 1.79 -3.02 -16.41
CA HIS A 62 2.99 -2.97 -17.25
C HIS A 62 3.46 -4.38 -17.59
N PRO A 63 4.03 -4.60 -18.77
CA PRO A 63 4.79 -5.81 -19.01
C PRO A 63 6.01 -5.85 -18.05
N PRO A 64 6.57 -7.03 -17.73
CA PRO A 64 7.75 -7.16 -16.86
C PRO A 64 8.97 -6.36 -17.35
N SER A 65 9.01 -6.02 -18.65
CA SER A 65 10.03 -5.18 -19.29
C SER A 65 9.78 -3.66 -19.19
N GLY A 66 8.59 -3.20 -18.78
CA GLY A 66 8.15 -1.80 -18.91
C GLY A 66 8.22 -0.94 -17.64
N VAL A 67 8.69 -1.50 -16.52
CA VAL A 67 8.56 -0.91 -15.17
C VAL A 67 9.40 0.34 -14.97
N ALA A 68 10.54 0.43 -15.66
CA ALA A 68 11.61 1.34 -15.32
C ALA A 68 11.11 2.78 -15.12
N ASN A 69 10.33 3.37 -16.03
CA ASN A 69 10.03 4.80 -15.94
C ASN A 69 8.80 5.18 -15.11
N GLN A 70 8.19 4.23 -14.39
CA GLN A 70 6.81 4.42 -13.90
C GLN A 70 6.63 4.54 -12.38
N LEU A 71 7.65 4.23 -11.57
CA LEU A 71 7.59 4.17 -10.10
C LEU A 71 8.07 5.44 -9.38
N SER A 72 7.98 6.59 -10.03
CA SER A 72 8.44 7.88 -9.48
C SER A 72 7.31 8.86 -9.24
N HIS A 73 6.05 8.43 -9.41
CA HIS A 73 4.92 9.34 -9.28
C HIS A 73 4.57 9.54 -7.80
N PRO A 74 4.22 10.76 -7.39
CA PRO A 74 3.87 11.08 -6.00
C PRO A 74 2.75 10.22 -5.39
N ASP A 75 1.85 9.70 -6.23
CA ASP A 75 0.69 8.92 -5.83
C ASP A 75 0.93 7.40 -5.91
N ASP A 76 2.12 6.94 -6.27
CA ASP A 76 2.45 5.51 -6.24
C ASP A 76 2.45 5.02 -4.78
N ARG A 77 1.85 3.84 -4.54
CA ARG A 77 1.69 3.30 -3.17
C ARG A 77 2.02 1.82 -3.05
N LEU A 78 1.73 1.04 -4.08
CA LEU A 78 1.94 -0.41 -4.09
C LEU A 78 2.43 -0.85 -5.47
N LEU A 79 3.43 -1.71 -5.49
CA LEU A 79 3.86 -2.45 -6.68
C LEU A 79 3.55 -3.94 -6.47
N ILE A 80 2.93 -4.56 -7.46
CA ILE A 80 2.58 -5.97 -7.46
C ILE A 80 3.33 -6.64 -8.62
N ILE A 81 4.06 -7.69 -8.32
CA ILE A 81 4.89 -8.44 -9.26
C ILE A 81 4.28 -9.83 -9.40
N GLY A 82 3.58 -10.04 -10.52
CA GLY A 82 3.01 -11.34 -10.87
C GLY A 82 3.99 -12.21 -11.67
N GLU A 83 4.90 -11.62 -12.44
CA GLU A 83 5.85 -12.34 -13.29
C GLU A 83 7.31 -11.99 -12.97
N SER A 84 8.24 -12.87 -13.36
CA SER A 84 9.68 -12.64 -13.15
C SER A 84 10.15 -11.39 -13.89
N ILE A 85 10.96 -10.57 -13.22
CA ILE A 85 11.48 -9.32 -13.78
C ILE A 85 12.97 -9.44 -14.09
N ASN A 86 13.41 -8.66 -15.08
CA ASN A 86 14.81 -8.63 -15.47
C ASN A 86 15.67 -7.93 -14.41
N GLN A 87 16.94 -8.34 -14.29
CA GLN A 87 17.92 -7.78 -13.36
C GLN A 87 18.05 -6.25 -13.47
N ALA A 88 17.87 -5.70 -14.66
CA ALA A 88 17.88 -4.26 -14.90
C ALA A 88 16.83 -3.46 -14.10
N HIS A 89 15.76 -4.11 -13.62
CA HIS A 89 14.68 -3.46 -12.87
C HIS A 89 14.78 -3.66 -11.35
N ILE A 90 15.58 -4.61 -10.87
CA ILE A 90 15.67 -5.00 -9.46
C ILE A 90 16.00 -3.81 -8.58
N GLU A 91 17.05 -3.05 -8.91
CA GLU A 91 17.48 -1.92 -8.06
C GLU A 91 16.42 -0.82 -8.00
N ARG A 92 15.63 -0.65 -9.05
CA ARG A 92 14.54 0.33 -9.05
C ARG A 92 13.36 -0.10 -8.17
N VAL A 93 12.96 -1.37 -8.27
CA VAL A 93 11.93 -1.94 -7.40
C VAL A 93 12.36 -1.87 -5.94
N ARG A 94 13.63 -2.15 -5.67
CA ARG A 94 14.20 -1.99 -4.34
C ARG A 94 14.17 -0.55 -3.87
N ASN A 95 14.62 0.42 -4.68
CA ASN A 95 14.54 1.84 -4.33
C ASN A 95 13.09 2.29 -4.03
N PHE A 96 12.11 1.74 -4.76
CA PHE A 96 10.70 1.98 -4.48
C PHE A 96 10.31 1.49 -3.07
N ALA A 97 10.70 0.28 -2.69
CA ALA A 97 10.50 -0.24 -1.33
C ALA A 97 11.29 0.56 -0.26
N GLU A 98 12.58 0.82 -0.50
CA GLU A 98 13.45 1.57 0.42
C GLU A 98 12.91 2.98 0.70
N SER A 99 12.25 3.59 -0.30
CA SER A 99 11.58 4.89 -0.17
C SER A 99 10.30 4.85 0.67
N GLY A 100 9.86 3.70 1.18
CA GLY A 100 8.72 3.56 2.08
C GLY A 100 7.51 2.85 1.49
N HIS A 101 7.54 2.46 0.22
CA HIS A 101 6.37 1.83 -0.41
C HIS A 101 6.36 0.31 -0.23
N SER A 102 5.19 -0.29 -0.43
CA SER A 102 5.02 -1.74 -0.38
C SER A 102 5.24 -2.37 -1.76
N VAL A 103 5.88 -3.54 -1.78
CA VAL A 103 6.04 -4.41 -2.94
C VAL A 103 5.44 -5.77 -2.59
N LEU A 104 4.51 -6.28 -3.40
CA LEU A 104 3.97 -7.63 -3.31
C LEU A 104 4.55 -8.48 -4.44
N LEU A 105 5.24 -9.55 -4.09
CA LEU A 105 5.74 -10.56 -5.01
C LEU A 105 4.90 -11.83 -4.86
N ALA A 106 4.13 -12.19 -5.90
CA ALA A 106 3.33 -13.41 -5.92
C ALA A 106 4.08 -14.52 -6.65
N LEU A 107 4.51 -15.56 -5.94
CA LEU A 107 5.32 -16.64 -6.49
C LEU A 107 4.46 -17.67 -7.23
N GLN A 108 4.29 -17.45 -8.54
CA GLN A 108 3.49 -18.31 -9.42
C GLN A 108 4.25 -19.55 -9.94
N ASN A 109 5.58 -19.56 -9.87
CA ASN A 109 6.39 -20.68 -10.36
C ASN A 109 7.83 -20.56 -9.86
N GLU A 110 8.63 -21.59 -10.12
CA GLU A 110 10.02 -21.68 -9.66
C GLU A 110 10.94 -20.63 -10.31
N ILE A 111 10.58 -20.11 -11.49
CA ILE A 111 11.35 -19.07 -12.22
C ILE A 111 11.41 -17.77 -11.40
N MET A 112 10.43 -17.54 -10.51
CA MET A 112 10.40 -16.37 -9.63
C MET A 112 11.50 -16.37 -8.55
N SER A 113 12.20 -17.49 -8.38
CA SER A 113 13.35 -17.63 -7.47
C SER A 113 14.44 -16.59 -7.71
N GLU A 114 14.72 -16.29 -8.99
CA GLU A 114 15.74 -15.29 -9.36
C GLU A 114 15.33 -13.88 -8.95
N THR A 115 14.05 -13.53 -9.20
CA THR A 115 13.49 -12.24 -8.80
C THR A 115 13.48 -12.10 -7.28
N LEU A 116 13.02 -13.12 -6.55
CA LEU A 116 13.02 -13.11 -5.08
C LEU A 116 14.42 -12.95 -4.50
N THR A 117 15.38 -13.76 -4.98
CA THR A 117 16.78 -13.70 -4.53
C THR A 117 17.37 -12.30 -4.75
N ALA A 118 17.16 -11.73 -5.94
CA ALA A 118 17.69 -10.42 -6.29
C ALA A 118 17.02 -9.29 -5.49
N LEU A 119 15.70 -9.35 -5.28
CA LEU A 119 14.97 -8.37 -4.47
C LEU A 119 15.29 -8.47 -2.99
N ALA A 120 15.50 -9.66 -2.44
CA ALA A 120 15.87 -9.86 -1.05
C ALA A 120 17.32 -9.41 -0.74
N LYS A 121 18.19 -9.31 -1.77
CA LYS A 121 19.65 -9.15 -1.61
C LYS A 121 20.23 -10.19 -0.64
N SER A 122 19.64 -11.39 -0.63
CA SER A 122 20.09 -12.54 0.15
C SER A 122 20.89 -13.51 -0.72
N GLY A 123 21.42 -14.57 -0.11
CA GLY A 123 21.87 -15.74 -0.87
C GLY A 123 20.73 -16.39 -1.66
N PRO A 124 21.02 -17.36 -2.54
CA PRO A 124 20.02 -18.02 -3.38
C PRO A 124 18.83 -18.57 -2.59
N VAL A 125 17.61 -18.23 -2.99
CA VAL A 125 16.35 -18.68 -2.37
C VAL A 125 15.64 -19.64 -3.33
N PRO A 126 15.98 -20.94 -3.34
CA PRO A 126 15.35 -21.91 -4.22
C PRO A 126 13.86 -22.02 -3.90
N LEU A 127 13.07 -22.09 -4.96
CA LEU A 127 11.64 -22.35 -4.90
C LEU A 127 11.37 -23.72 -5.49
N THR A 128 10.46 -24.47 -4.87
CA THR A 128 9.95 -25.73 -5.40
C THR A 128 8.44 -25.75 -5.30
N GLU A 129 7.75 -26.35 -6.27
CA GLU A 129 6.31 -26.59 -6.12
C GLU A 129 6.04 -27.59 -4.98
N ALA A 130 5.18 -27.21 -4.03
CA ALA A 130 4.86 -28.04 -2.89
C ALA A 130 3.91 -29.19 -3.27
N ARG A 131 3.96 -30.28 -2.49
CA ARG A 131 3.10 -31.45 -2.72
C ARG A 131 1.77 -31.28 -1.98
N VAL A 132 0.77 -30.79 -2.71
CA VAL A 132 -0.57 -30.55 -2.16
C VAL A 132 -1.47 -31.77 -2.36
N ASN A 133 -2.11 -32.25 -1.28
CA ASN A 133 -3.12 -33.30 -1.35
C ASN A 133 -4.53 -32.67 -1.42
N LYS A 134 -5.12 -32.62 -2.62
CA LYS A 134 -6.38 -31.91 -2.96
C LYS A 134 -6.28 -30.39 -2.85
N TYR A 135 -5.92 -29.86 -1.70
CA TYR A 135 -5.70 -28.44 -1.44
C TYR A 135 -4.94 -28.26 -0.10
N ALA A 136 -4.27 -27.14 0.06
CA ALA A 136 -3.70 -26.65 1.31
C ALA A 136 -4.63 -25.58 1.94
N LEU A 137 -4.54 -25.41 3.26
CA LEU A 137 -5.30 -24.43 4.04
C LEU A 137 -4.36 -23.56 4.88
N LEU A 138 -4.74 -22.32 5.13
CA LEU A 138 -4.01 -21.47 6.09
C LEU A 138 -4.35 -21.89 7.53
N THR A 139 -3.34 -22.21 8.33
CA THR A 139 -3.52 -22.72 9.70
C THR A 139 -2.89 -21.85 10.78
N GLN A 140 -1.84 -21.11 10.44
CA GLN A 140 -1.17 -20.20 11.37
C GLN A 140 -1.15 -18.81 10.73
N LEU A 141 -1.66 -17.81 11.46
CA LEU A 141 -1.64 -16.41 11.06
C LEU A 141 -1.13 -15.54 12.22
N ASP A 142 -0.28 -14.59 11.89
CA ASP A 142 0.33 -13.66 12.84
C ASP A 142 -0.47 -12.36 12.89
N PHE A 143 -1.52 -12.35 13.70
CA PHE A 143 -2.42 -11.19 13.86
C PHE A 143 -1.79 -10.01 14.62
N ASP A 144 -0.61 -10.20 15.25
CA ASP A 144 0.14 -9.11 15.87
C ASP A 144 0.83 -8.23 14.81
N HIS A 145 0.98 -8.74 13.59
CA HIS A 145 1.52 -7.98 12.49
C HIS A 145 0.51 -6.95 11.97
N PRO A 146 0.89 -5.67 11.74
CA PRO A 146 -0.02 -4.64 11.23
C PRO A 146 -0.76 -5.03 9.94
N LEU A 147 -0.16 -5.87 9.09
CA LEU A 147 -0.79 -6.38 7.87
C LEU A 147 -2.03 -7.23 8.16
N LEU A 148 -1.98 -8.04 9.22
CA LEU A 148 -3.03 -8.99 9.56
C LEU A 148 -3.88 -8.54 10.76
N ALA A 149 -3.49 -7.46 11.43
CA ALA A 149 -4.23 -6.89 12.56
C ALA A 149 -5.73 -6.64 12.27
N PRO A 150 -6.15 -6.14 11.08
CA PRO A 150 -7.58 -5.97 10.76
C PRO A 150 -8.39 -7.28 10.75
N PHE A 151 -7.73 -8.43 10.66
CA PHE A 151 -8.36 -9.75 10.63
C PHE A 151 -8.44 -10.44 12.00
N ASN A 152 -7.92 -9.79 13.05
CA ASN A 152 -7.91 -10.34 14.41
C ASN A 152 -9.30 -10.36 15.09
N GLU A 153 -10.33 -9.82 14.42
CA GLU A 153 -11.69 -9.93 14.91
C GLU A 153 -12.25 -11.34 14.64
N PRO A 154 -12.99 -11.97 15.59
CA PRO A 154 -13.53 -13.32 15.44
C PRO A 154 -14.39 -13.56 14.18
N ARG A 155 -14.95 -12.49 13.61
CA ARG A 155 -15.76 -12.56 12.37
C ARG A 155 -14.91 -12.64 11.10
N PHE A 156 -13.66 -12.18 11.16
CA PHE A 156 -12.77 -12.05 10.01
C PHE A 156 -11.55 -12.98 10.08
N SER A 157 -11.31 -13.62 11.23
CA SER A 157 -10.16 -14.51 11.47
C SER A 157 -10.28 -15.91 10.86
N ASP A 158 -11.43 -16.29 10.28
CA ASP A 158 -11.60 -17.60 9.64
C ASP A 158 -11.06 -17.58 8.19
N PHE A 159 -9.84 -18.10 8.02
CA PHE A 159 -9.19 -18.34 6.72
C PHE A 159 -9.31 -19.80 6.25
N THR A 160 -9.96 -20.68 7.03
CA THR A 160 -9.97 -22.13 6.80
C THR A 160 -10.78 -22.59 5.59
N LYS A 161 -11.51 -21.66 4.94
CA LYS A 161 -12.34 -21.92 3.76
C LYS A 161 -11.67 -21.56 2.44
N ILE A 162 -10.44 -21.05 2.50
CA ILE A 162 -9.69 -20.64 1.30
C ILE A 162 -8.83 -21.83 0.89
N HIS A 163 -9.16 -22.44 -0.23
CA HIS A 163 -8.40 -23.56 -0.78
C HIS A 163 -7.24 -23.05 -1.65
N PHE A 164 -6.07 -23.65 -1.48
CA PHE A 164 -4.88 -23.41 -2.30
C PHE A 164 -4.51 -24.71 -3.00
N TRP A 165 -4.53 -24.74 -4.33
CA TRP A 165 -4.19 -25.93 -5.11
C TRP A 165 -2.70 -26.01 -5.42
N LYS A 166 -2.04 -24.86 -5.57
CA LYS A 166 -0.60 -24.75 -5.81
C LYS A 166 0.01 -23.66 -4.93
N HIS A 167 1.12 -24.00 -4.30
CA HIS A 167 1.98 -23.04 -3.61
C HIS A 167 3.44 -23.47 -3.69
N ARG A 168 4.33 -22.53 -3.37
CA ARG A 168 5.77 -22.62 -3.57
C ARG A 168 6.39 -22.76 -2.20
N SER A 169 7.14 -23.83 -2.02
CA SER A 169 7.93 -24.06 -0.81
C SER A 169 9.22 -23.26 -0.92
N LEU A 170 9.60 -22.63 0.19
CA LEU A 170 10.87 -21.94 0.35
C LEU A 170 11.33 -22.03 1.80
N ASP A 171 12.64 -22.00 2.00
CA ASP A 171 13.23 -21.95 3.33
C ASP A 171 13.29 -20.49 3.83
N PRO A 172 12.48 -20.10 4.85
CA PRO A 172 12.48 -18.73 5.36
C PRO A 172 13.82 -18.34 5.99
N ALA A 173 14.68 -19.29 6.40
CA ALA A 173 16.01 -18.99 6.93
C ALA A 173 16.94 -18.37 5.87
N ARG A 174 16.62 -18.54 4.57
CA ARG A 174 17.34 -17.90 3.47
C ARG A 174 16.94 -16.45 3.23
N LEU A 175 15.92 -15.96 3.94
CA LEU A 175 15.43 -14.59 3.89
C LEU A 175 15.67 -13.92 5.26
N PRO A 176 16.92 -13.54 5.59
CA PRO A 176 17.23 -12.96 6.90
C PRO A 176 16.44 -11.67 7.11
N GLY A 177 15.77 -11.57 8.26
CA GLY A 177 14.92 -10.43 8.61
C GLY A 177 13.46 -10.55 8.14
N ALA A 178 13.11 -11.58 7.37
CA ALA A 178 11.71 -11.84 7.01
C ALA A 178 10.93 -12.41 8.20
N ARG A 179 9.70 -11.92 8.39
CA ARG A 179 8.72 -12.45 9.35
C ARG A 179 7.68 -13.27 8.58
N VAL A 180 7.48 -14.53 8.97
CA VAL A 180 6.42 -15.37 8.40
C VAL A 180 5.09 -14.96 9.02
N LEU A 181 4.19 -14.44 8.19
CA LEU A 181 2.89 -13.91 8.62
C LEU A 181 1.78 -14.95 8.53
N ALA A 182 1.89 -15.89 7.59
CA ALA A 182 0.95 -16.99 7.47
C ALA A 182 1.66 -18.29 7.05
N ARG A 183 1.12 -19.44 7.47
CA ARG A 183 1.57 -20.77 7.04
C ARG A 183 0.41 -21.64 6.58
N PHE A 184 0.74 -22.52 5.64
CA PHE A 184 -0.13 -23.61 5.24
C PHE A 184 -0.17 -24.72 6.31
N ASP A 185 -1.07 -25.68 6.15
CA ASP A 185 -1.25 -26.85 7.01
C ASP A 185 -0.08 -27.85 6.96
N ASP A 186 0.72 -27.82 5.90
CA ASP A 186 1.99 -28.55 5.80
C ASP A 186 3.18 -27.83 6.50
N GLY A 187 2.96 -26.61 7.00
CA GLY A 187 3.94 -25.79 7.69
C GLY A 187 4.74 -24.84 6.79
N ASP A 188 4.58 -24.93 5.47
CA ASP A 188 5.25 -24.03 4.54
C ASP A 188 4.77 -22.59 4.70
N PRO A 189 5.65 -21.60 4.52
CA PRO A 189 5.27 -20.20 4.64
C PRO A 189 4.35 -19.82 3.47
N ALA A 190 3.19 -19.23 3.78
CA ALA A 190 2.21 -18.77 2.81
C ALA A 190 2.38 -17.28 2.46
N LEU A 191 2.68 -16.47 3.48
CA LEU A 191 2.89 -15.04 3.35
C LEU A 191 4.05 -14.62 4.27
N LEU A 192 5.02 -13.90 3.72
CA LEU A 192 6.13 -13.32 4.48
C LEU A 192 6.17 -11.81 4.28
N ASP A 193 6.66 -11.09 5.28
CA ASP A 193 7.06 -9.70 5.17
C ASP A 193 8.58 -9.58 5.38
N LEU A 194 9.28 -9.06 4.39
CA LEU A 194 10.69 -8.69 4.47
C LEU A 194 10.80 -7.16 4.44
N PRO A 195 11.17 -6.51 5.56
CA PRO A 195 11.39 -5.07 5.59
C PRO A 195 12.55 -4.67 4.66
N ILE A 196 12.33 -3.66 3.81
CA ILE A 196 13.36 -3.09 2.93
C ILE A 196 13.36 -1.57 3.13
N GLY A 197 14.39 -1.06 3.82
CA GLY A 197 14.48 0.36 4.17
C GLY A 197 13.29 0.79 5.03
N ARG A 198 12.47 1.73 4.53
CA ARG A 198 11.24 2.17 5.21
C ARG A 198 9.98 1.45 4.74
N GLY A 199 10.07 0.62 3.71
CA GLY A 199 8.94 -0.10 3.13
C GLY A 199 9.06 -1.60 3.32
N HIS A 200 8.25 -2.34 2.55
CA HIS A 200 8.00 -3.77 2.77
C HIS A 200 8.06 -4.53 1.46
N LEU A 201 8.70 -5.71 1.47
CA LEU A 201 8.55 -6.74 0.44
C LEU A 201 7.69 -7.87 1.02
N PHE A 202 6.41 -7.87 0.63
CA PHE A 202 5.51 -8.98 0.90
C PHE A 202 5.72 -10.09 -0.13
N ILE A 203 5.91 -11.31 0.35
CA ILE A 203 6.15 -12.49 -0.48
C ILE A 203 4.96 -13.42 -0.26
N LEU A 204 4.08 -13.52 -1.25
CA LEU A 204 2.98 -14.48 -1.28
C LEU A 204 3.45 -15.71 -2.04
N THR A 205 3.45 -16.88 -1.41
CA THR A 205 4.01 -18.10 -2.01
C THR A 205 3.04 -18.83 -2.93
N CYS A 206 1.97 -18.16 -3.37
CA CYS A 206 1.02 -18.64 -4.36
C CYS A 206 0.53 -17.46 -5.23
N GLY A 207 -0.04 -17.77 -6.38
CA GLY A 207 -0.89 -16.84 -7.10
C GLY A 207 -2.32 -16.81 -6.53
N TRP A 208 -3.13 -15.88 -7.03
CA TRP A 208 -4.57 -15.79 -6.71
C TRP A 208 -5.47 -16.00 -7.92
N GLN A 209 -4.91 -16.42 -9.05
CA GLN A 209 -5.67 -16.98 -10.15
C GLN A 209 -6.29 -18.33 -9.77
N PRO A 210 -7.41 -18.74 -10.39
CA PRO A 210 -8.16 -19.94 -10.00
C PRO A 210 -7.36 -21.24 -10.05
N GLU A 211 -6.33 -21.32 -10.90
CA GLU A 211 -5.45 -22.49 -10.97
C GLU A 211 -4.62 -22.68 -9.69
N ASP A 212 -4.25 -21.59 -9.02
CA ASP A 212 -3.39 -21.62 -7.84
C ASP A 212 -4.18 -21.58 -6.54
N SER A 213 -5.20 -20.70 -6.43
CA SER A 213 -5.95 -20.57 -5.17
C SER A 213 -7.31 -19.89 -5.31
N GLN A 214 -8.13 -20.02 -4.27
CA GLN A 214 -9.39 -19.28 -4.09
C GLN A 214 -9.18 -17.93 -3.40
N LEU A 215 -7.94 -17.48 -3.23
CA LEU A 215 -7.64 -16.28 -2.46
C LEU A 215 -8.42 -15.08 -2.99
N ALA A 216 -8.43 -14.84 -4.30
CA ALA A 216 -9.14 -13.72 -4.91
C ALA A 216 -10.67 -13.73 -4.73
N LEU A 217 -11.25 -14.90 -4.48
CA LEU A 217 -12.69 -15.06 -4.21
C LEU A 217 -13.03 -14.90 -2.72
N ALA A 218 -12.02 -14.94 -1.86
CA ALA A 218 -12.23 -14.78 -0.43
C ALA A 218 -12.54 -13.32 -0.09
N SER A 219 -13.43 -13.12 0.89
CA SER A 219 -13.69 -11.80 1.49
C SER A 219 -12.45 -11.13 2.11
N LYS A 220 -11.34 -11.86 2.20
CA LYS A 220 -10.08 -11.45 2.82
C LYS A 220 -9.13 -10.81 1.82
N PHE A 221 -9.34 -11.05 0.52
CA PHE A 221 -8.45 -10.57 -0.54
C PHE A 221 -8.36 -9.05 -0.60
N VAL A 222 -9.51 -8.39 -0.72
CA VAL A 222 -9.56 -6.93 -0.84
C VAL A 222 -9.00 -6.25 0.42
N PRO A 223 -9.44 -6.60 1.65
CA PRO A 223 -8.85 -6.02 2.86
C PRO A 223 -7.34 -6.27 2.99
N LEU A 224 -6.84 -7.42 2.51
CA LEU A 224 -5.40 -7.73 2.56
C LEU A 224 -4.61 -6.80 1.64
N LEU A 225 -5.10 -6.57 0.40
CA LEU A 225 -4.49 -5.64 -0.53
C LEU A 225 -4.50 -4.20 -0.02
N TYR A 226 -5.59 -3.76 0.61
CA TYR A 226 -5.64 -2.45 1.29
C TYR A 226 -4.64 -2.40 2.45
N SER A 227 -4.52 -3.45 3.26
CA SER A 227 -3.54 -3.48 4.36
C SER A 227 -2.11 -3.35 3.85
N MET A 228 -1.76 -4.00 2.72
CA MET A 228 -0.45 -3.83 2.08
C MET A 228 -0.23 -2.41 1.56
N LEU A 229 -1.27 -1.81 0.96
CA LEU A 229 -1.26 -0.44 0.45
C LEU A 229 -1.05 0.58 1.59
N GLU A 230 -1.68 0.36 2.73
CA GLU A 230 -1.67 1.24 3.89
C GLU A 230 -0.41 1.15 4.75
N LEU A 231 0.29 0.01 4.69
CA LEU A 231 1.61 -0.15 5.31
C LEU A 231 2.71 0.59 4.57
N GLY A 232 2.49 0.93 3.30
CA GLY A 232 3.35 1.87 2.61
C GLY A 232 3.25 3.26 3.22
N ASP A 233 4.31 4.06 3.11
CA ASP A 233 4.41 5.42 3.65
C ASP A 233 3.22 6.28 3.18
N ARG A 234 2.25 6.48 4.07
CA ARG A 234 1.17 7.44 3.87
C ARG A 234 1.78 8.82 3.94
N ARG A 235 1.66 9.60 2.86
CA ARG A 235 2.01 11.03 2.90
C ARG A 235 1.35 11.65 4.11
N GLY A 236 2.16 12.30 4.96
CA GLY A 236 1.74 12.84 6.25
C GLY A 236 0.34 13.45 6.19
N GLU A 237 -0.59 12.83 6.90
CA GLU A 237 -1.98 13.24 6.92
C GLU A 237 -2.10 14.53 7.74
N LEU A 238 -2.66 15.57 7.12
CA LEU A 238 -3.20 16.70 7.85
C LEU A 238 -4.66 16.39 8.20
N LYS A 239 -5.07 16.66 9.43
CA LYS A 239 -6.50 16.69 9.78
C LYS A 239 -7.22 17.68 8.87
N ALA A 240 -8.47 17.39 8.54
CA ALA A 240 -9.29 18.29 7.74
C ALA A 240 -9.61 19.61 8.45
N THR A 241 -9.57 19.62 9.79
CA THR A 241 -9.92 20.75 10.65
C THR A 241 -9.02 20.78 11.89
N TYR A 242 -8.58 21.98 12.25
CA TYR A 242 -7.82 22.30 13.46
C TYR A 242 -8.47 23.45 14.23
N PHE A 243 -8.19 23.58 15.52
CA PHE A 243 -8.54 24.79 16.26
C PHE A 243 -7.52 25.90 16.02
N ALA A 244 -7.98 27.16 16.02
CA ALA A 244 -7.09 28.30 15.88
C ALA A 244 -6.04 28.30 17.02
N GLY A 245 -4.77 28.45 16.66
CA GLY A 245 -3.63 28.39 17.57
C GLY A 245 -3.08 27.00 17.85
N GLU A 246 -3.79 25.92 17.48
CA GLU A 246 -3.27 24.54 17.60
C GLU A 246 -1.98 24.38 16.76
N PRO A 247 -0.96 23.66 17.25
CA PRO A 247 0.22 23.33 16.45
C PRO A 247 -0.17 22.35 15.33
N ILE A 248 0.08 22.76 14.09
CA ILE A 248 -0.18 21.97 12.89
C ILE A 248 1.17 21.51 12.34
N THR A 249 1.41 20.20 12.37
CA THR A 249 2.62 19.62 11.77
C THR A 249 2.43 19.54 10.25
N LEU A 250 3.16 20.38 9.52
CA LEU A 250 3.11 20.42 8.06
C LEU A 250 3.89 19.24 7.46
N PRO A 251 3.25 18.42 6.61
CA PRO A 251 3.87 17.23 6.04
C PRO A 251 4.97 17.57 5.02
N GLY A 252 5.84 16.59 4.78
CA GLY A 252 7.00 16.72 3.89
C GLY A 252 8.26 17.22 4.60
N LYS A 253 9.39 17.21 3.87
CA LYS A 253 10.67 17.69 4.39
C LYS A 253 10.62 19.21 4.62
N SER A 254 11.27 19.66 5.70
CA SER A 254 11.45 21.07 6.04
C SER A 254 12.81 21.60 5.57
N ASP A 255 13.52 20.88 4.72
CA ASP A 255 14.84 21.25 4.19
C ASP A 255 14.82 22.53 3.34
N GLN A 256 13.65 22.89 2.80
CA GLN A 256 13.44 24.12 2.04
C GLN A 256 12.26 24.93 2.60
N GLY A 257 12.25 26.23 2.29
CA GLY A 257 11.13 27.10 2.60
C GLY A 257 9.86 26.66 1.87
N ARG A 258 8.72 26.63 2.57
CA ARG A 258 7.42 26.22 2.05
C ARG A 258 6.46 27.40 2.00
N VAL A 259 5.43 27.30 1.16
CA VAL A 259 4.43 28.36 0.99
C VAL A 259 3.07 27.84 1.39
N LEU A 260 2.37 28.58 2.24
CA LEU A 260 1.00 28.32 2.66
C LEU A 260 0.11 29.48 2.20
N ASN A 261 -0.96 29.21 1.48
CA ASN A 261 -1.96 30.22 1.15
C ASN A 261 -3.06 30.18 2.21
N GLY A 262 -3.20 31.23 3.00
CA GLY A 262 -4.23 31.36 4.03
C GLY A 262 -5.25 32.45 3.72
N PRO A 263 -6.24 32.67 4.62
CA PRO A 263 -7.27 33.69 4.45
C PRO A 263 -6.72 35.13 4.38
N GLY A 264 -5.50 35.36 4.88
CA GLY A 264 -4.80 36.64 4.81
C GLY A 264 -3.80 36.78 3.66
N GLY A 265 -3.73 35.81 2.74
CA GLY A 265 -2.77 35.78 1.64
C GLY A 265 -1.66 34.73 1.82
N LYS A 266 -0.55 34.92 1.10
CA LYS A 266 0.60 34.02 1.09
C LYS A 266 1.39 34.13 2.40
N ILE A 267 1.72 32.99 3.00
CA ILE A 267 2.50 32.84 4.22
C ILE A 267 3.72 31.99 3.86
N GLU A 268 4.92 32.48 4.16
CA GLU A 268 6.16 31.74 3.93
C GLU A 268 6.58 31.04 5.22
N ILE A 269 6.80 29.73 5.13
CA ILE A 269 7.27 28.87 6.21
C ILE A 269 8.78 28.70 6.02
N PRO A 270 9.62 29.14 6.97
CA PRO A 270 11.07 29.00 6.87
C PRO A 270 11.50 27.53 6.74
N ALA A 271 12.69 27.32 6.18
CA ALA A 271 13.38 26.04 6.31
C ALA A 271 13.55 25.67 7.79
N ASP A 272 13.62 24.38 8.08
CA ASP A 272 13.69 23.75 9.40
C ASP A 272 12.46 23.96 10.31
N SER A 273 11.44 24.68 9.83
CA SER A 273 10.15 24.80 10.52
C SER A 273 9.13 23.81 9.97
N SER A 274 8.66 22.89 10.81
CA SER A 274 7.60 21.92 10.50
C SER A 274 6.27 22.21 11.18
N ILE A 275 6.23 23.17 12.11
CA ILE A 275 5.03 23.49 12.90
C ILE A 275 4.49 24.85 12.46
N PHE A 276 3.21 24.88 12.10
CA PHE A 276 2.47 26.09 11.77
C PHE A 276 1.34 26.31 12.78
N HIS A 277 1.09 27.56 13.15
CA HIS A 277 -0.03 27.94 14.01
C HIS A 277 -0.98 28.87 13.25
N ALA A 278 -2.17 28.37 12.92
CA ALA A 278 -3.21 29.16 12.26
C ALA A 278 -3.78 30.18 13.24
N ARG A 279 -3.50 31.48 13.05
CA ARG A 279 -4.00 32.56 13.91
C ARG A 279 -5.38 33.09 13.51
N LYS A 280 -5.83 32.78 12.30
CA LYS A 280 -7.14 33.20 11.76
C LYS A 280 -7.91 31.98 11.29
N PRO A 281 -9.23 31.88 11.55
CA PRO A 281 -10.04 30.83 10.94
C PRO A 281 -10.08 31.03 9.42
N GLY A 282 -10.05 29.93 8.67
CA GLY A 282 -10.08 29.97 7.22
C GLY A 282 -9.50 28.72 6.59
N LEU A 283 -9.51 28.65 5.26
CA LEU A 283 -8.83 27.57 4.56
C LEU A 283 -7.36 27.93 4.37
N TYR A 284 -6.50 26.96 4.65
CA TYR A 284 -5.06 27.04 4.44
C TYR A 284 -4.65 25.96 3.44
N THR A 285 -3.93 26.35 2.39
CA THR A 285 -3.45 25.44 1.35
C THR A 285 -1.93 25.46 1.28
N LEU A 286 -1.29 24.35 1.68
CA LEU A 286 0.14 24.13 1.55
C LEU A 286 0.47 23.88 0.08
N GLN A 287 1.32 24.73 -0.49
CA GLN A 287 1.77 24.61 -1.87
C GLN A 287 2.83 23.52 -1.99
N GLY A 288 2.77 22.79 -3.10
CA GLY A 288 3.69 21.71 -3.42
C GLY A 288 3.23 20.98 -4.68
N PRO A 289 3.87 19.85 -5.04
CA PRO A 289 3.48 19.05 -6.21
C PRO A 289 2.01 18.63 -6.19
N LYS A 290 1.43 18.48 -4.99
CA LYS A 290 0.01 18.26 -4.75
C LYS A 290 -0.40 19.15 -3.57
N PRO A 291 -1.16 20.24 -3.80
CA PRO A 291 -1.56 21.13 -2.74
C PRO A 291 -2.40 20.42 -1.68
N LEU A 292 -2.13 20.66 -0.40
CA LEU A 292 -2.89 20.10 0.72
C LEU A 292 -3.67 21.21 1.40
N THR A 293 -4.99 21.04 1.55
CA THR A 293 -5.86 22.04 2.17
C THR A 293 -6.38 21.54 3.51
N PHE A 294 -6.40 22.41 4.51
CA PHE A 294 -6.98 22.18 5.83
C PHE A 294 -7.70 23.45 6.30
N ALA A 295 -8.59 23.31 7.29
CA ALA A 295 -9.38 24.38 7.89
C ALA A 295 -8.93 24.68 9.33
#